data_AF-A0A352NLZ0-F1
#
_entry.id   AF-A0A352NLZ0-F1
#
_cell.length_a   1.000
_cell.length_b   1.000
_cell.length_c   1.000
_cell.angle_alpha   90.00
_cell.angle_beta   90.00
_cell.angle_gamma   90.00
#
_symmetry.space_group_name_H-M   'P 1'
#
loop_
_entity.id
_entity.type
_entity.pdbx_description
1 polymer ?
#
loop_
_entity_poly.entity_id
_entity_poly.type
_entity_poly.pdbx_seq_one_letter_code
_entity_poly.pdbx_strand_id
1 'polypeptide(L)'
;MIAGRISIRTHIITEKDDIVDVVVKYTGEIAAPGDIIVVAESVVAISQGRAILHETVKPGLLAHFMCRFPGKEGSLAAPHSMQV
;
A
#
# COMPACT_ATOMS: atom_id res chain seq x y z
N MET A 1 -23.55 1.34 14.80
CA MET A 1 -23.84 2.23 13.66
C MET A 1 -22.67 3.20 13.56
N ILE A 2 -22.06 3.40 12.37
CA ILE A 2 -20.93 4.33 12.22
C ILE A 2 -21.50 5.76 12.11
N ALA A 3 -21.09 6.65 13.01
CA ALA A 3 -21.62 8.02 13.08
C ALA A 3 -21.07 8.96 11.98
N GLY A 4 -19.88 8.65 11.43
CA GLY A 4 -19.24 9.43 10.38
C GLY A 4 -17.91 8.82 9.92
N ARG A 5 -17.28 9.42 8.91
CA ARG A 5 -15.94 9.04 8.43
C ARG A 5 -15.08 10.29 8.33
N ILE A 6 -13.90 10.26 8.92
CA ILE A 6 -12.95 11.38 8.95
C ILE A 6 -11.68 10.95 8.22
N SER A 7 -11.29 11.69 7.18
CA SER A 7 -10.02 11.46 6.49
C SER A 7 -8.87 12.08 7.29
N ILE A 8 -7.87 11.28 7.60
CA ILE A 8 -6.70 11.72 8.38
C ILE A 8 -5.55 12.02 7.43
N ARG A 9 -5.04 13.25 7.48
CA ARG A 9 -3.89 13.66 6.67
C ARG A 9 -2.59 13.30 7.40
N THR A 10 -1.76 12.49 6.76
CA THR A 10 -0.44 12.08 7.27
C THR A 10 0.70 12.75 6.49
N HIS A 11 1.93 12.51 6.91
CA HIS A 11 3.10 12.67 6.05
C HIS A 11 3.17 11.53 5.02
N ILE A 12 4.17 11.57 4.14
CA ILE A 12 4.48 10.46 3.23
C ILE A 12 5.07 9.32 4.06
N ILE A 13 4.36 8.21 4.14
CA ILE A 13 4.79 7.01 4.88
C ILE A 13 5.80 6.24 4.04
N THR A 14 6.86 5.80 4.70
CA THR A 14 8.01 5.11 4.12
C THR A 14 8.31 3.84 4.91
N GLU A 15 9.25 3.03 4.42
CA GLU A 15 9.77 1.84 5.10
C GLU A 15 10.51 2.13 6.42
N LYS A 16 10.73 3.41 6.74
CA LYS A 16 11.36 3.85 8.00
C LYS A 16 10.35 4.10 9.11
N ASP A 17 9.07 4.06 8.78
CA ASP A 17 7.98 4.36 9.70
C ASP A 17 7.40 3.07 10.29
N ASP A 18 7.07 3.08 11.58
CA ASP A 18 6.20 2.08 12.16
C ASP A 18 4.74 2.52 12.02
N ILE A 19 3.90 1.67 11.45
CA ILE A 19 2.51 2.06 11.14
C ILE A 19 1.67 2.31 12.40
N VAL A 20 2.00 1.65 13.52
CA VAL A 20 1.32 1.87 14.80
C VAL A 20 1.67 3.26 15.32
N ASP A 21 2.94 3.65 15.27
CA ASP A 21 3.40 4.98 15.67
C ASP A 21 2.76 6.08 14.81
N VAL A 22 2.64 5.86 13.50
CA VAL A 22 1.94 6.76 12.59
C VAL A 22 0.48 6.92 13.00
N VAL A 23 -0.22 5.81 13.25
CA VAL A 23 -1.63 5.85 13.70
C VAL A 23 -1.75 6.64 15.00
N VAL A 24 -0.98 6.30 16.03
CA VAL A 24 -1.01 6.97 17.33
C VAL A 24 -0.78 8.48 17.16
N LYS A 25 0.22 8.87 16.36
CA LYS A 25 0.57 10.27 16.11
C LYS A 25 -0.57 11.07 15.45
N TYR A 26 -1.24 10.51 14.45
CA TYR A 26 -2.21 11.27 13.65
C TYR A 26 -3.66 11.10 14.10
N THR A 27 -3.98 10.09 14.90
CA THR A 27 -5.35 9.87 15.40
C THR A 27 -5.49 10.08 16.90
N GLY A 28 -4.41 10.24 17.66
CA GLY A 28 -4.45 10.27 19.13
C GLY A 28 -5.35 11.36 19.72
N GLU A 29 -5.48 12.51 19.06
CA GLU A 29 -6.35 13.62 19.50
C GLU A 29 -7.74 13.61 18.83
N ILE A 30 -7.99 12.66 17.93
CA ILE A 30 -9.21 12.59 17.11
C ILE A 30 -10.07 11.38 17.49
N ALA A 31 -9.43 10.24 17.73
CA ALA A 31 -10.11 8.97 18.00
C ALA A 31 -10.61 8.91 19.45
N ALA A 32 -11.83 8.41 19.62
CA ALA A 32 -12.44 8.13 20.91
C ALA A 32 -12.59 6.61 21.14
N PRO A 33 -12.79 6.16 22.39
CA PRO A 33 -13.07 4.75 22.67
C PRO A 33 -14.28 4.24 21.88
N GLY A 34 -14.07 3.16 21.12
CA GLY A 34 -15.08 2.55 20.25
C GLY A 34 -14.97 2.93 18.77
N ASP A 35 -14.12 3.89 18.42
CA ASP A 35 -13.82 4.22 17.03
C ASP A 35 -12.98 3.12 16.35
N ILE A 36 -13.11 3.04 15.03
CA ILE A 36 -12.36 2.11 14.18
C ILE A 36 -11.42 2.92 13.31
N ILE A 37 -10.13 2.65 13.46
CA ILE A 37 -9.09 3.23 12.61
C ILE A 37 -8.84 2.28 11.45
N VAL A 38 -8.97 2.79 10.22
CA VAL A 38 -8.75 2.02 9.00
C VAL A 38 -7.51 2.57 8.29
N VAL A 39 -6.58 1.68 7.97
CA VAL A 39 -5.36 1.99 7.23
C VAL A 39 -5.39 1.20 5.92
N ALA A 40 -4.98 1.83 4.82
CA ALA A 40 -4.86 1.14 3.54
C ALA A 40 -3.75 0.08 3.61
N GLU A 41 -4.02 -1.12 3.09
CA GLU A 41 -3.06 -2.23 3.06
C GLU A 41 -1.74 -1.82 2.40
N SER A 42 -1.80 -1.08 1.30
CA SER A 42 -0.61 -0.62 0.57
C SER A 42 0.33 0.20 1.44
N VAL A 43 -0.19 1.04 2.32
CA VAL A 43 0.59 1.86 3.25
C VAL A 43 1.27 1.00 4.31
N VAL A 44 0.55 0.00 4.85
CA VAL A 44 1.12 -0.98 5.78
C VAL A 44 2.23 -1.79 5.10
N ALA A 45 2.03 -2.20 3.85
CA ALA A 45 3.05 -2.92 3.09
C ALA A 45 4.31 -2.06 2.86
N ILE A 46 4.14 -0.77 2.54
CA ILE A 46 5.25 0.19 2.42
C ILE A 46 6.03 0.31 3.72
N SER A 47 5.34 0.52 4.85
CA SER A 47 6.00 0.66 6.17
C SER A 47 6.74 -0.62 6.60
N GLN A 48 6.29 -1.78 6.12
CA GLN A 48 6.93 -3.07 6.34
C GLN A 48 8.08 -3.37 5.35
N GLY A 49 8.47 -2.40 4.52
CA GLY A 49 9.55 -2.57 3.53
C GLY A 49 9.19 -3.52 2.38
N ARG A 50 7.90 -3.74 2.10
CA ARG A 50 7.42 -4.64 1.03
C ARG A 50 7.16 -3.91 -0.29
N ALA A 51 7.43 -2.62 -0.35
CA ALA A 51 7.37 -1.87 -1.59
C ALA A 51 8.55 -2.27 -2.50
N ILE A 52 8.25 -2.65 -3.73
CA ILE A 52 9.27 -3.05 -4.71
C ILE A 52 9.44 -1.94 -5.73
N LEU A 53 10.66 -1.41 -5.81
CA LEU A 53 11.00 -0.37 -6.76
C LEU A 53 11.08 -0.97 -8.17
N HIS A 54 10.51 -0.27 -9.13
CA HIS A 54 10.43 -0.75 -10.51
C HIS A 54 11.81 -1.08 -11.10
N GLU A 55 12.82 -0.27 -10.78
CA GLU A 55 14.21 -0.40 -11.24
C GLU A 55 14.94 -1.63 -10.67
N THR A 56 14.46 -2.23 -9.58
CA THR A 56 15.08 -3.43 -8.99
C THR A 56 14.55 -4.71 -9.64
N VAL A 57 13.46 -4.61 -10.41
CA VAL A 57 12.84 -5.75 -11.08
C VAL A 57 13.43 -5.93 -12.47
N LYS A 58 13.91 -7.14 -12.76
CA LYS A 58 14.42 -7.53 -14.09
C LYS A 58 13.50 -8.59 -14.69
N PRO A 59 12.53 -8.21 -15.54
CA PRO A 59 11.57 -9.16 -16.10
C PRO A 59 12.25 -10.22 -16.98
N GLY A 60 11.93 -11.48 -16.75
CA GLY A 60 12.36 -12.59 -17.58
C GLY A 60 11.46 -12.79 -18.81
N LEU A 61 11.87 -13.71 -19.69
CA LEU A 61 11.10 -14.06 -20.91
C LEU A 61 9.67 -14.49 -20.59
N LEU A 62 9.46 -15.23 -19.49
CA LEU A 62 8.13 -15.65 -19.06
C LEU A 62 7.25 -14.48 -18.65
N ALA A 63 7.79 -13.51 -17.90
CA ALA A 63 7.03 -12.33 -17.49
C ALA A 63 6.56 -11.51 -18.70
N HIS A 64 7.44 -11.32 -19.70
CA HIS A 64 7.09 -10.67 -20.97
C HIS A 64 6.03 -11.42 -21.78
N PHE A 65 6.03 -12.75 -21.73
CA PHE A 65 5.03 -13.55 -22.41
C PHE A 65 3.68 -13.52 -21.67
N MET A 66 3.70 -13.75 -20.35
CA MET A 66 2.53 -13.89 -19.51
C MET A 66 1.77 -12.58 -19.31
N CYS A 67 2.46 -11.43 -19.29
CA CYS A 67 1.81 -10.14 -19.10
C CYS A 67 0.81 -9.76 -20.23
N ARG A 68 0.76 -10.55 -21.31
CA ARG A 68 -0.15 -10.35 -22.45
C ARG A 68 -1.55 -10.94 -22.25
N PHE A 69 -1.74 -11.81 -21.24
CA PHE A 69 -3.02 -12.47 -20.98
C PHE A 69 -3.99 -11.65 -20.12
N PRO A 70 -3.56 -10.91 -19.08
CA PRO A 70 -4.43 -9.99 -18.36
C PRO A 70 -4.97 -8.89 -19.28
N GLY A 71 -6.16 -8.36 -18.96
CA GLY A 71 -6.67 -7.15 -19.62
C GLY A 71 -5.73 -5.97 -19.43
N LYS A 72 -5.78 -4.97 -20.32
CA LYS A 72 -4.86 -3.82 -20.31
C LYS A 72 -4.86 -3.02 -18.99
N GLU A 73 -5.94 -3.09 -18.22
CA GLU A 73 -6.08 -2.42 -16.92
C GLU A 73 -5.69 -3.33 -15.73
N GLY A 74 -5.30 -4.57 -16.00
CA GLY A 74 -4.93 -5.52 -14.96
C GLY A 74 -3.56 -5.21 -14.35
N SER A 75 -3.44 -5.41 -13.04
CA SER A 75 -2.19 -5.16 -12.28
C SER A 75 -0.98 -5.95 -12.80
N LEU A 76 -1.20 -7.03 -13.56
CA LEU A 76 -0.16 -7.90 -14.12
C LEU A 76 0.06 -7.68 -15.64
N ALA A 77 -0.51 -6.63 -16.22
CA ALA A 77 -0.37 -6.34 -17.66
C ALA A 77 1.03 -5.79 -18.05
N ALA A 78 1.87 -5.47 -17.07
CA ALA A 78 3.25 -5.05 -17.28
C ALA A 78 4.23 -6.18 -16.91
N PRO A 79 5.31 -6.42 -17.69
CA PRO A 79 6.29 -7.46 -17.40
C PRO A 79 6.90 -7.35 -15.99
N HIS A 80 7.16 -6.13 -15.51
CA HIS A 80 7.71 -5.91 -14.17
C HIS A 80 6.74 -6.34 -13.07
N SER A 81 5.46 -5.98 -13.20
CA SER A 81 4.45 -6.39 -12.23
C SER A 81 4.14 -7.89 -12.28
N MET A 82 4.29 -8.54 -13.44
CA MET A 82 4.14 -9.99 -13.59
C MET A 82 5.30 -10.78 -12.96
N GLN A 83 6.49 -10.18 -12.88
CA GLN A 83 7.70 -10.85 -12.40
C GLN A 83 7.76 -10.98 -10.87
N VAL A 84 7.03 -10.13 -10.16
CA VAL A 84 7.08 -9.93 -8.71
C VAL A 84 5.92 -10.65 -8.04
#